data_AF-U7D2S7-F1
#
_entry.id   AF-U7D2S7-F1
#
_cell.length_a   1.000
_cell.length_b   1.000
_cell.length_c   1.000
_cell.angle_alpha   90.00
_cell.angle_beta   90.00
_cell.angle_gamma   90.00
#
_symmetry.space_group_name_H-M   'P 1'
#
loop_
_entity.id
_entity.type
_entity.pdbx_description
1 polymer ?
#
loop_
_entity_poly.entity_id
_entity_poly.type
_entity_poly.pdbx_seq_one_letter_code
_entity_poly.pdbx_strand_id
1 'polypeptide(L)'
;MSLYGRLRSESRGHISVNKSGRILDVETKFTNPSLAYQVNRELIHLLTEYFQKDYQSRDRQNREFIEERLQEVRADLQSAEARLVAFQEQNIATQSPRVRLREDRIKREVDLAASLYKELNNQLERAKINEKKDVPVFEVLQEGELPLRPSEPDRRLLIIVGAIASGALSIFLVFFREWLRTFRAITPAAPQKKEPKQ
;
A
#
# COMPACT_ATOMS: atom_id res chain seq x y z
N MET A 1 5.37 -3.90 -37.33
CA MET A 1 4.10 -4.60 -37.00
C MET A 1 4.14 -4.88 -35.51
N SER A 2 3.44 -4.07 -34.72
CA SER A 2 3.70 -3.96 -33.28
C SER A 2 3.23 -5.21 -32.52
N LEU A 3 4.11 -5.75 -31.68
CA LEU A 3 3.91 -6.94 -30.85
C LEU A 3 2.75 -6.82 -29.83
N TYR A 4 2.12 -5.64 -29.73
CA TYR A 4 1.01 -5.36 -28.81
C TYR A 4 -0.30 -6.09 -29.16
N GLY A 5 -0.47 -6.54 -30.42
CA GLY A 5 -1.73 -7.12 -30.88
C GLY A 5 -2.04 -8.55 -30.40
N ARG A 6 -1.05 -9.36 -30.01
CA ARG A 6 -1.27 -10.76 -29.61
C ARG A 6 -1.49 -10.99 -28.11
N LEU A 7 -1.21 -9.99 -27.27
CA LEU A 7 -1.25 -10.14 -25.80
C LEU A 7 -2.64 -10.04 -25.17
N ARG A 8 -3.69 -9.71 -25.94
CA ARG A 8 -5.04 -9.48 -25.39
C ARG A 8 -5.85 -10.76 -25.15
N SER A 9 -5.39 -11.92 -25.62
CA SER A 9 -6.17 -13.17 -25.59
C SER A 9 -5.73 -14.20 -24.54
N GLU A 10 -4.55 -14.06 -23.93
CA GLU A 10 -4.02 -15.00 -22.93
C GLU A 10 -3.83 -14.38 -21.54
N SER A 11 -4.09 -13.08 -21.38
CA SER A 11 -3.74 -12.28 -20.20
C SER A 11 -4.70 -12.47 -19.01
N ARG A 12 -4.89 -13.70 -18.53
CA ARG A 12 -5.32 -13.93 -17.14
C ARG A 12 -4.10 -13.86 -16.24
N GLY A 13 -3.58 -12.64 -16.08
CA GLY A 13 -2.53 -12.34 -15.12
C GLY A 13 -3.11 -11.77 -13.83
N HIS A 14 -2.55 -12.13 -12.68
CA HIS A 14 -2.87 -11.49 -11.41
C HIS A 14 -1.62 -10.76 -10.91
N ILE A 15 -1.78 -9.50 -10.51
CA ILE A 15 -0.72 -8.70 -9.90
C ILE A 15 -1.21 -8.36 -8.50
N SER A 16 -0.46 -8.78 -7.49
CA SER A 16 -0.72 -8.47 -6.09
C SER A 16 0.44 -7.65 -5.55
N VAL A 17 0.12 -6.52 -4.91
CA VAL A 17 1.08 -5.71 -4.18
C VAL A 17 0.64 -5.68 -2.72
N ASN A 18 1.41 -6.32 -1.85
CA ASN A 18 1.16 -6.32 -0.42
C ASN A 18 2.16 -5.41 0.29
N LYS A 19 1.69 -4.68 1.30
CA LYS A 19 2.51 -3.76 2.08
C LYS A 19 2.60 -4.23 3.52
N SER A 20 3.80 -4.65 3.91
CA SER A 20 4.13 -5.01 5.29
C SER A 20 5.13 -4.00 5.86
N GLY A 21 4.62 -2.94 6.48
CA GLY A 21 5.44 -1.85 7.02
C GLY A 21 6.17 -1.06 5.93
N ARG A 22 7.51 -1.19 5.87
CA ARG A 22 8.39 -0.58 4.85
C ARG A 22 8.72 -1.53 3.69
N ILE A 23 8.24 -2.78 3.75
CA ILE A 23 8.49 -3.80 2.71
C ILE A 23 7.28 -3.83 1.78
N LEU A 24 7.56 -3.74 0.47
CA LEU A 24 6.60 -3.95 -0.61
C LEU A 24 6.86 -5.33 -1.20
N ASP A 25 5.85 -6.20 -1.13
CA ASP A 25 5.87 -7.51 -1.76
C ASP A 25 5.08 -7.41 -3.07
N VAL A 26 5.77 -7.63 -4.20
CA VAL A 26 5.22 -7.50 -5.55
C VAL A 26 5.20 -8.86 -6.21
N GLU A 27 4.01 -9.46 -6.29
CA GLU A 27 3.81 -10.76 -6.90
C GLU A 27 3.07 -10.61 -8.23
N THR A 28 3.57 -11.31 -9.24
CA THR A 28 3.02 -11.30 -10.60
C THR A 28 2.80 -12.74 -11.07
N LYS A 29 1.55 -13.13 -11.29
CA LYS A 29 1.18 -14.45 -11.80
C LYS A 29 0.77 -14.33 -13.25
N PHE A 30 1.45 -15.02 -14.15
CA PHE A 30 1.09 -15.11 -15.58
C PHE A 30 1.26 -16.55 -16.09
N THR A 31 0.54 -16.90 -17.16
CA THR A 31 0.63 -18.22 -17.81
C THR A 31 2.03 -18.51 -18.38
N ASN A 32 2.72 -17.47 -18.86
CA ASN A 32 4.09 -17.58 -19.35
C ASN A 32 5.09 -17.10 -18.27
N PRO A 33 5.99 -17.97 -17.77
CA PRO A 33 7.01 -17.61 -16.78
C PRO A 33 7.88 -16.42 -17.17
N SER A 34 8.28 -16.33 -18.44
CA SER A 34 9.10 -15.23 -18.95
C SER A 34 8.35 -13.91 -18.97
N LEU A 35 7.05 -13.94 -19.24
CA LEU A 35 6.21 -12.75 -19.18
C LEU A 35 6.00 -12.29 -17.73
N ALA A 36 5.78 -13.22 -16.80
CA ALA A 36 5.66 -12.91 -15.38
C ALA A 36 6.90 -12.17 -14.87
N TYR A 37 8.09 -12.70 -15.15
CA TYR A 37 9.35 -12.09 -14.74
C TYR A 37 9.59 -10.71 -15.36
N GLN A 38 9.37 -10.55 -16.67
CA GLN A 38 9.52 -9.24 -17.33
C GLN A 38 8.57 -8.20 -16.75
N VAL A 39 7.30 -8.56 -16.56
CA VAL A 39 6.31 -7.64 -15.97
C VAL A 39 6.69 -7.29 -14.53
N ASN A 40 7.12 -8.26 -13.72
CA ASN A 40 7.55 -7.99 -12.35
C ASN A 40 8.72 -7.02 -12.31
N ARG A 41 9.76 -7.29 -13.12
CA ARG A 41 10.97 -6.48 -13.18
C ARG A 41 10.68 -5.03 -13.60
N GLU A 42 9.86 -4.85 -14.63
CA GLU A 42 9.46 -3.52 -15.08
C GLU A 42 8.58 -2.80 -14.04
N LEU A 43 7.68 -3.52 -13.36
CA LEU A 43 6.89 -2.93 -12.27
C LEU A 43 7.77 -2.48 -11.11
N ILE A 44 8.75 -3.27 -10.69
CA ILE A 44 9.71 -2.87 -9.65
C ILE A 44 10.43 -1.59 -10.07
N HIS A 45 10.95 -1.53 -11.30
CA HIS A 45 11.64 -0.36 -11.81
C HIS A 45 10.75 0.89 -11.79
N LEU A 46 9.53 0.80 -12.31
CA LEU A 46 8.57 1.91 -12.33
C LEU A 46 8.17 2.36 -10.92
N LEU A 47 7.98 1.43 -9.98
CA LEU A 47 7.67 1.75 -8.59
C LEU A 47 8.85 2.46 -7.92
N THR A 48 10.07 1.96 -8.12
CA THR A 48 11.30 2.59 -7.62
C THR A 48 11.44 4.01 -8.13
N GLU A 49 11.28 4.23 -9.44
CA GLU A 49 11.37 5.56 -10.05
C GLU A 49 10.27 6.50 -9.56
N TYR A 50 9.02 6.02 -9.49
CA TYR A 50 7.88 6.79 -8.98
C TYR A 50 8.12 7.24 -7.53
N PHE A 51 8.51 6.31 -6.65
CA PHE A 51 8.73 6.65 -5.25
C PHE A 51 9.96 7.54 -5.06
N GLN A 52 11.06 7.32 -5.79
CA GLN A 52 12.21 8.24 -5.72
C GLN A 52 11.79 9.68 -6.04
N LYS A 53 10.98 9.88 -7.09
CA LYS A 53 10.47 11.19 -7.47
C LYS A 53 9.47 11.77 -6.46
N ASP A 54 8.51 10.97 -5.98
CA ASP A 54 7.50 11.43 -5.03
C ASP A 54 8.12 11.82 -3.68
N TYR A 55 9.06 11.01 -3.16
CA TYR A 55 9.76 11.31 -1.90
C TYR A 55 10.60 12.58 -2.00
N GLN A 56 11.41 12.72 -3.06
CA GLN A 56 12.18 13.95 -3.29
C GLN A 56 11.29 15.20 -3.38
N SER A 57 10.08 15.07 -3.93
CA SER A 57 9.14 16.19 -4.03
C SER A 57 8.55 16.59 -2.67
N ARG A 58 8.25 15.62 -1.80
CA ARG A 58 7.68 15.88 -0.47
C ARG A 58 8.67 16.55 0.47
N ASP A 59 9.92 16.08 0.51
CA ASP A 59 10.93 16.66 1.39
C ASP A 59 11.30 18.08 0.97
N ARG A 60 11.35 18.32 -0.35
CA ARG A 60 11.48 19.67 -0.91
C ARG A 60 10.32 20.58 -0.50
N GLN A 61 9.07 20.13 -0.65
CA GLN A 61 7.89 20.90 -0.24
C GLN A 61 7.91 21.21 1.26
N ASN A 62 8.33 20.25 2.10
CA ASN A 62 8.46 20.48 3.53
C ASN A 62 9.56 21.52 3.85
N ARG A 63 10.71 21.46 3.17
CA ARG A 63 11.76 22.49 3.30
C ARG A 63 11.21 23.87 2.92
N GLU A 64 10.57 23.98 1.76
CA GLU A 64 10.03 25.24 1.23
C GLU A 64 8.97 25.82 2.19
N PHE A 65 8.07 24.99 2.71
CA PHE A 65 7.10 25.40 3.73
C PHE A 65 7.76 25.96 5.00
N ILE A 66 8.80 25.31 5.51
CA ILE A 66 9.54 25.79 6.69
C ILE A 66 10.27 27.10 6.38
N GLU A 67 10.86 27.23 5.18
CA GLU A 67 11.53 28.46 4.73
C GLU A 67 10.56 29.65 4.68
N GLU A 68 9.36 29.47 4.12
CA GLU A 68 8.31 30.49 4.11
C GLU A 68 7.90 30.88 5.53
N ARG A 69 7.62 29.89 6.39
CA ARG A 69 7.23 30.14 7.78
C ARG A 69 8.33 30.84 8.59
N LEU A 70 9.59 30.53 8.30
CA LEU A 70 10.74 31.18 8.95
C LEU A 70 10.82 32.67 8.57
N GLN A 71 10.47 33.04 7.33
CA GLN A 71 10.41 34.44 6.93
C GLN A 71 9.32 35.21 7.68
N GLU A 72 8.12 34.63 7.82
CA GLU A 72 7.03 35.23 8.59
C GLU A 72 7.43 35.44 10.06
N VAL A 73 7.97 34.41 10.71
CA VAL A 73 8.38 34.50 12.12
C VAL A 73 9.54 35.46 12.32
N ARG A 74 10.43 35.58 11.34
CA ARG A 74 11.51 36.59 11.36
C ARG A 74 10.93 38.01 11.34
N ALA A 75 9.92 38.26 10.52
CA ALA A 75 9.25 39.56 10.46
C ALA A 75 8.52 39.86 11.79
N ASP A 76 7.86 38.86 12.38
CA ASP A 76 7.20 38.99 13.68
C ASP A 76 8.20 39.30 14.81
N LEU A 77 9.36 38.62 14.81
CA LEU A 77 10.44 38.88 15.77
C LEU A 77 10.96 40.31 15.64
N GLN A 78 11.26 40.76 14.42
CA GLN A 78 11.72 42.13 14.17
C GLN A 78 10.68 43.16 14.62
N SER A 79 9.38 42.89 14.40
CA SER A 79 8.30 43.74 14.87
C SER A 79 8.23 43.80 16.40
N ALA A 80 8.40 42.67 17.09
CA ALA A 80 8.42 42.60 18.55
C ALA A 80 9.63 43.34 19.14
N GLU A 81 10.81 43.15 18.55
CA GLU A 81 12.04 43.86 18.93
C GLU A 81 11.88 45.38 18.74
N ALA A 82 11.33 45.82 17.62
CA ALA A 82 11.05 47.23 17.36
C ALA A 82 10.08 47.83 18.39
N ARG A 83 9.04 47.08 18.82
CA ARG A 83 8.14 47.50 19.90
C ARG A 83 8.87 47.64 21.23
N LEU A 84 9.82 46.75 21.54
CA LEU A 84 10.62 46.83 22.76
C LEU A 84 11.52 48.07 22.74
N VAL A 85 12.23 48.30 21.63
CA VAL A 85 13.09 49.48 21.45
C VAL A 85 12.29 50.77 21.61
N ALA A 86 11.17 50.89 20.88
CA ALA A 86 10.31 52.07 20.96
C ALA A 86 9.75 52.30 22.39
N PHE A 87 9.40 51.22 23.10
CA PHE A 87 8.96 51.32 24.49
C PHE A 87 10.09 51.81 25.42
N GLN A 88 11.30 51.31 25.25
CA GLN A 88 12.47 51.72 26.04
C GLN A 88 12.84 53.18 25.78
N GLU A 89 12.85 53.61 24.51
CA GLU A 89 13.12 55.00 24.11
C GLU A 89 12.09 55.99 24.68
N GLN A 90 10.81 55.59 24.76
CA GLN A 90 9.76 56.43 25.33
C GLN A 90 9.81 56.51 26.87
N ASN A 91 10.46 55.56 27.54
CA ASN A 91 10.40 55.41 29.00
C ASN A 91 11.77 55.51 29.70
N ILE A 92 12.80 56.07 29.05
CA ILE A 92 14.20 56.16 29.52
C ILE A 92 14.33 56.61 30.98
N ALA A 93 13.57 57.62 31.40
CA ALA A 93 13.67 58.21 32.75
C ALA A 93 12.59 57.71 33.73
N THR A 94 11.71 56.79 33.33
CA THR A 94 10.54 56.40 34.14
C THR A 94 10.74 55.03 34.80
N GLN A 95 10.84 55.00 36.13
CA GLN A 95 11.03 53.75 36.89
C GLN A 95 9.80 53.33 37.73
N SER A 96 8.59 53.40 37.17
CA SER A 96 7.41 52.92 37.88
C SER A 96 7.25 51.38 37.79
N PRO A 97 6.70 50.71 38.81
CA PRO A 97 6.38 49.28 38.74
C PRO A 97 5.48 48.91 37.55
N ARG A 98 4.57 49.81 37.16
CA ARG A 98 3.67 49.61 36.01
C ARG A 98 4.42 49.59 34.67
N VAL A 99 5.41 50.46 34.50
CA VAL A 99 6.27 50.50 33.31
C VAL A 99 7.10 49.23 33.21
N ARG A 100 7.71 48.78 34.32
CA ARG A 100 8.49 47.53 34.37
C ARG A 100 7.65 46.31 33.98
N LEU A 101 6.46 46.15 34.55
CA LEU A 101 5.55 45.04 34.19
C LEU A 101 5.18 45.03 32.71
N ARG A 102 5.04 46.21 32.10
CA ARG A 102 4.73 46.35 30.67
C ARG A 102 5.95 46.02 29.80
N GLU A 103 7.13 46.47 30.20
CA GLU A 103 8.40 46.08 29.55
C GLU A 103 8.59 44.56 29.59
N ASP A 104 8.40 43.93 30.76
CA ASP A 104 8.53 42.48 30.92
C ASP A 104 7.55 41.71 30.04
N ARG A 105 6.35 42.26 29.81
CA ARG A 105 5.39 41.65 28.88
C ARG A 105 5.90 41.69 27.44
N ILE A 106 6.43 42.84 27.00
CA ILE A 106 6.99 42.98 25.65
C ILE A 106 8.24 42.10 25.49
N LYS A 107 9.11 42.02 26.51
CA LYS A 107 10.26 41.11 26.52
C LYS A 107 9.84 39.65 26.36
N ARG A 108 8.81 39.19 27.09
CA ARG A 108 8.28 37.84 26.91
C ARG A 108 7.77 37.58 25.49
N GLU A 109 7.16 38.58 24.84
CA GLU A 109 6.75 38.45 23.43
C GLU A 109 7.97 38.29 22.50
N VAL A 110 9.04 39.07 22.71
CA VAL A 110 10.30 38.93 21.99
C VAL A 110 10.93 37.56 22.22
N ASP A 111 11.01 37.11 23.48
CA ASP A 111 11.61 35.83 23.86
C ASP A 111 10.86 34.65 23.22
N LEU A 112 9.52 34.72 23.18
CA LEU A 112 8.69 33.71 22.51
C LEU A 112 8.96 33.69 20.99
N ALA A 113 8.99 34.85 20.34
CA ALA A 113 9.27 34.95 18.91
C ALA A 113 10.69 34.45 18.57
N ALA A 114 11.68 34.80 19.40
CA ALA A 114 13.07 34.37 19.24
C ALA A 114 13.22 32.85 19.42
N SER A 115 12.50 32.27 20.39
CA SER A 115 12.49 30.82 20.62
C SER A 115 11.86 30.08 19.44
N LEU A 116 10.74 30.58 18.91
CA LEU A 116 10.09 30.01 17.72
C LEU A 116 10.98 30.11 16.47
N TYR A 117 11.62 31.26 16.25
CA TYR A 117 12.58 31.46 15.17
C TYR A 117 13.75 30.47 15.25
N LYS A 118 14.30 30.27 16.44
CA LYS A 118 15.38 29.30 16.67
C LYS A 118 14.92 27.87 16.39
N GLU A 119 13.72 27.51 16.83
CA GLU A 119 13.17 26.17 16.59
C GLU A 119 12.93 25.92 15.09
N LEU A 120 12.35 26.88 14.36
CA LEU A 120 12.16 26.77 12.92
C LEU A 120 13.49 26.69 12.16
N ASN A 121 14.53 27.40 12.59
CA ASN A 121 15.86 27.24 12.00
C ASN A 121 16.41 25.82 12.21
N ASN A 122 16.26 25.26 13.41
CA ASN A 122 16.66 23.88 13.66
C ASN A 122 15.88 22.90 12.77
N GLN A 123 14.57 23.13 12.59
CA GLN A 123 13.73 22.32 11.71
C GLN A 123 14.14 22.46 10.24
N LEU A 124 14.51 23.66 9.78
CA LEU A 124 15.01 23.89 8.44
C LEU A 124 16.29 23.12 8.17
N GLU A 125 17.25 23.15 9.10
CA GLU A 125 18.48 22.38 8.95
C GLU A 125 18.22 20.87 8.93
N ARG A 126 17.29 20.37 9.75
CA ARG A 126 16.83 18.97 9.67
C ARG A 126 16.18 18.66 8.33
N ALA A 127 15.34 19.54 7.81
CA ALA A 127 14.66 19.37 6.52
C ALA A 127 15.67 19.34 5.35
N LYS A 128 16.67 20.24 5.33
CA LYS A 128 17.77 20.23 4.36
C LYS A 128 18.59 18.95 4.42
N ILE A 129 18.84 18.44 5.63
CA ILE A 129 19.53 17.16 5.83
C ILE A 129 18.68 16.01 5.28
N ASN A 130 17.39 15.98 5.58
CA ASN A 130 16.49 14.91 5.14
C ASN A 130 16.33 14.90 3.61
N GLU A 131 16.11 16.05 2.96
CA GLU A 131 16.02 16.15 1.50
C GLU A 131 17.30 15.63 0.81
N LYS A 132 18.48 15.80 1.42
CA LYS A 132 19.75 15.28 0.91
C LYS A 132 20.03 13.82 1.29
N LYS A 133 19.45 13.32 2.38
CA LYS A 133 19.66 11.95 2.89
C LYS A 133 18.67 10.95 2.29
N ASP A 134 17.41 11.33 2.12
CA ASP A 134 16.35 10.47 1.58
C ASP A 134 16.39 10.47 0.05
N VAL A 135 17.52 10.03 -0.51
CA VAL A 135 17.48 9.32 -1.79
C VAL A 135 17.14 7.88 -1.42
N PRO A 136 15.86 7.45 -1.47
CA PRO A 136 15.52 6.09 -1.10
C PRO A 136 16.23 5.15 -2.07
N VAL A 137 17.29 4.51 -1.57
CA VAL A 137 17.88 3.35 -2.22
C VAL A 137 16.87 2.23 -1.98
N PHE A 138 15.94 2.07 -2.92
CA PHE A 138 15.09 0.89 -2.97
C PHE A 138 16.00 -0.30 -3.25
N GLU A 139 16.43 -0.96 -2.19
CA GLU A 139 17.18 -2.20 -2.29
C GLU A 139 16.19 -3.33 -2.54
N VAL A 140 16.32 -3.96 -3.71
CA VAL A 140 15.56 -5.17 -4.02
C VAL A 140 16.10 -6.27 -3.11
N LEU A 141 15.38 -6.53 -2.01
CA LEU A 141 15.79 -7.53 -1.01
C LEU A 141 15.87 -8.94 -1.60
N GLN A 142 14.99 -9.22 -2.57
CA GLN A 142 14.95 -10.48 -3.28
C GLN A 142 14.46 -10.23 -4.70
N GLU A 143 15.30 -10.52 -5.69
CA GLU A 143 14.86 -10.51 -7.08
C GLU A 143 13.92 -11.70 -7.31
N GLY A 144 12.83 -11.48 -8.05
CA GLY A 144 11.93 -12.56 -8.42
C GLY A 144 12.64 -13.56 -9.33
N GLU A 145 12.73 -14.82 -8.94
CA GLU A 145 13.31 -15.87 -9.78
C GLU A 145 12.33 -16.35 -10.85
N LEU A 146 12.86 -16.81 -11.99
CA LEU A 146 12.05 -17.41 -13.04
C LEU A 146 11.48 -18.76 -12.54
N PRO A 147 10.15 -18.94 -12.41
CA PRO A 147 9.62 -20.15 -11.82
C PRO A 147 9.86 -21.35 -12.76
N LEU A 148 10.66 -22.31 -12.29
CA LEU A 148 10.95 -23.56 -13.02
C LEU A 148 9.76 -24.54 -13.03
N ARG A 149 8.76 -24.31 -12.15
CA ARG A 149 7.54 -25.12 -12.04
C ARG A 149 6.33 -24.20 -11.88
N PRO A 150 5.16 -24.57 -12.43
CA PRO A 150 3.93 -23.81 -12.20
C PRO A 150 3.59 -23.82 -10.71
N SER A 151 3.25 -22.65 -10.17
CA SER A 151 2.92 -22.46 -8.76
C SER A 151 1.56 -23.05 -8.38
N GLU A 152 0.63 -23.14 -9.33
CA GLU A 152 -0.73 -23.64 -9.09
C GLU A 152 -1.31 -24.31 -10.36
N PRO A 153 -2.24 -25.29 -10.25
CA PRO A 153 -2.52 -26.12 -9.08
C PRO A 153 -1.62 -27.37 -9.04
N ASP A 154 -1.44 -27.93 -7.84
CA ASP A 154 -0.71 -29.19 -7.63
C ASP A 154 -1.39 -30.34 -8.37
N ARG A 155 -0.83 -30.72 -9.54
CA ARG A 155 -1.35 -31.81 -10.37
C ARG A 155 -1.55 -33.11 -9.57
N ARG A 156 -0.72 -33.34 -8.55
CA ARG A 156 -0.80 -34.49 -7.64
C ARG A 156 -2.09 -34.48 -6.80
N LEU A 157 -2.45 -33.33 -6.25
CA LEU A 157 -3.65 -33.18 -5.43
C LEU A 157 -4.91 -33.38 -6.29
N LEU A 158 -4.92 -32.84 -7.51
CA LEU A 158 -5.99 -33.09 -8.48
C LEU A 158 -6.18 -34.58 -8.79
N ILE A 159 -5.08 -35.32 -9.00
CA ILE A 159 -5.14 -36.76 -9.27
C ILE A 159 -5.70 -37.54 -8.07
N ILE A 160 -5.26 -37.22 -6.83
CA ILE A 160 -5.73 -37.89 -5.62
C ILE A 160 -7.23 -37.64 -5.41
N VAL A 161 -7.68 -36.38 -5.51
CA VAL A 161 -9.10 -36.04 -5.37
C VAL A 161 -9.93 -36.69 -6.47
N GLY A 162 -9.44 -36.70 -7.71
CA GLY A 162 -10.11 -37.38 -8.82
C GLY A 162 -10.24 -38.89 -8.61
N ALA A 163 -9.19 -39.54 -8.10
CA ALA A 163 -9.23 -40.97 -7.79
C ALA A 163 -10.25 -41.28 -6.69
N ILE A 164 -10.26 -40.52 -5.60
CA ILE A 164 -11.23 -40.68 -4.51
C ILE A 164 -12.66 -40.43 -5.00
N ALA A 165 -12.89 -39.36 -5.76
CA ALA A 165 -14.20 -39.03 -6.31
C ALA A 165 -14.72 -40.13 -7.24
N SER A 166 -13.87 -40.67 -8.12
CA SER A 166 -14.23 -41.77 -9.02
C SER A 166 -14.57 -43.06 -8.27
N GLY A 167 -13.81 -43.39 -7.22
CA GLY A 167 -14.09 -44.53 -6.35
C GLY A 167 -15.44 -44.39 -5.63
N ALA A 168 -15.72 -43.22 -5.03
CA ALA A 168 -16.99 -42.94 -4.39
C ALA A 168 -18.17 -43.03 -5.37
N LEU A 169 -18.01 -42.47 -6.58
CA LEU A 169 -19.04 -42.54 -7.63
C LEU A 169 -19.31 -43.99 -8.07
N SER A 170 -18.27 -44.81 -8.19
CA SER A 170 -18.41 -46.23 -8.56
C SER A 170 -19.19 -47.00 -7.50
N ILE A 171 -18.88 -46.82 -6.22
CA ILE A 171 -19.61 -47.44 -5.11
C ILE A 171 -21.07 -47.01 -5.14
N PHE A 172 -21.31 -45.69 -5.27
CA PHE A 172 -22.66 -45.13 -5.35
C PHE A 172 -23.49 -45.75 -6.48
N LEU A 173 -22.92 -45.90 -7.69
CA LEU A 173 -23.62 -46.50 -8.83
C LEU A 173 -23.98 -47.97 -8.61
N VAL A 174 -23.12 -48.75 -7.94
CA VAL A 174 -23.41 -50.16 -7.62
C VAL A 174 -24.60 -50.26 -6.68
N PHE A 175 -24.61 -49.48 -5.60
CA PHE A 175 -25.73 -49.44 -4.65
C PHE A 175 -27.00 -48.91 -5.31
N PHE A 176 -26.90 -47.87 -6.13
CA PHE A 176 -28.05 -47.30 -6.86
C PHE A 176 -28.67 -48.29 -7.84
N ARG A 177 -27.84 -49.06 -8.56
CA ARG A 177 -28.32 -50.11 -9.46
C ARG A 177 -29.06 -51.21 -8.72
N GLU A 178 -28.57 -51.60 -7.55
CA GLU A 178 -29.22 -52.63 -6.74
C GLU A 178 -30.53 -52.13 -6.14
N TRP A 179 -30.56 -50.89 -5.64
CA TRP A 179 -31.77 -50.23 -5.19
C TRP A 179 -32.87 -50.18 -6.28
N LEU A 180 -32.51 -49.85 -7.53
CA LEU A 180 -33.44 -49.87 -8.67
C LEU A 180 -33.99 -51.27 -8.99
N ARG A 181 -33.21 -52.34 -8.76
CA ARG A 181 -33.66 -53.73 -8.98
C ARG A 181 -34.65 -54.17 -7.91
N THR A 182 -34.35 -53.87 -6.65
CA THR A 182 -35.26 -54.14 -5.53
C THR A 182 -36.58 -53.38 -5.71
N PHE A 183 -36.53 -52.14 -6.18
CA PHE A 183 -37.74 -51.35 -6.46
C PHE A 183 -38.61 -51.96 -7.58
N ARG A 184 -38.00 -52.52 -8.64
CA ARG A 184 -38.74 -53.23 -9.71
C ARG A 184 -39.35 -54.56 -9.24
N ALA A 185 -38.76 -55.22 -8.24
CA ALA A 185 -39.28 -56.48 -7.69
C ALA A 185 -40.51 -56.29 -6.78
N ILE A 186 -40.80 -55.06 -6.31
CA ILE A 186 -41.87 -54.76 -5.35
C ILE A 186 -43.15 -54.23 -6.06
N THR A 187 -43.25 -54.30 -7.39
CA THR A 187 -44.52 -53.98 -8.09
C THR A 187 -45.33 -55.27 -8.33
N PRO A 188 -46.33 -55.61 -7.48
CA PRO A 188 -47.15 -56.81 -7.68
C PRO A 188 -48.04 -56.67 -8.92
N ALA A 189 -48.17 -57.78 -9.65
CA ALA A 189 -48.96 -57.92 -10.88
C ALA A 189 -50.45 -57.59 -10.67
N ALA A 190 -51.01 -56.73 -11.52
CA ALA A 190 -52.45 -56.49 -11.65
C ALA A 190 -53.12 -57.59 -12.54
N PRO A 191 -54.43 -57.87 -12.35
CA PRO A 191 -54.99 -59.23 -12.46
C PRO A 191 -55.38 -59.68 -13.88
N GLN A 192 -55.52 -61.01 -13.99
CA GLN A 192 -55.83 -61.82 -15.17
C GLN A 192 -56.97 -61.27 -16.04
N LYS A 193 -56.71 -61.15 -17.35
CA LYS A 193 -57.72 -60.88 -18.39
C LYS A 193 -58.39 -62.21 -18.79
N LYS A 194 -59.72 -62.26 -18.65
CA LYS A 194 -60.61 -63.36 -19.06
C LYS A 194 -60.44 -63.72 -20.54
N GLU A 195 -60.39 -65.01 -20.85
CA GLU A 195 -60.55 -65.56 -22.21
C GLU A 195 -61.93 -65.22 -22.80
N PRO A 196 -62.03 -65.13 -24.14
CA PRO A 196 -63.17 -65.69 -24.84
C PRO A 196 -62.69 -66.78 -25.80
N LYS A 197 -63.06 -68.03 -25.51
CA LYS A 197 -63.14 -69.08 -26.53
C LYS A 197 -64.53 -69.03 -27.14
N GLN A 198 -64.55 -68.78 -28.45
CA GLN A 198 -65.53 -69.16 -29.48
C GLN A 198 -67.01 -69.14 -29.10
#